data_AF-A0AAV4G3B1-F1
#
_entry.id   AF-A0AAV4G3B1-F1
#
_cell.length_a   1.000
_cell.length_b   1.000
_cell.length_c   1.000
_cell.angle_alpha   90.00
_cell.angle_beta   90.00
_cell.angle_gamma   90.00
#
_symmetry.space_group_name_H-M   'P 1'
#
loop_
_entity.id
_entity.type
_entity.pdbx_description
1 polymer ?
#
loop_
_entity_poly.entity_id
_entity_poly.type
_entity_poly.pdbx_seq_one_letter_code
_entity_poly.pdbx_strand_id
1 'polypeptide(L)'
;GPGQRRPGGRGPGGRGRPDFEPPAGDRYSWNQTLSTGDVVVERVFVPENKSVLISANRGDRDAGFMPSRTLYDFSSASGVVAIRPRGGFYPCFITDTTLDFSSITNGAAAFNANDNTVAYGQEALDGTSEKLPIEAVMALYTAQPALKRFCGFAGVVTAAPSGG
;
A
#
# COMPACT_ATOMS: atom_id res chain seq x y z
N GLY A 1 -21.03 62.90 1.22
CA GLY A 1 -21.44 61.66 0.55
C GLY A 1 -21.18 60.49 1.46
N PRO A 2 -22.15 59.59 1.68
CA PRO A 2 -21.91 58.35 2.39
C PRO A 2 -22.10 57.15 1.46
N GLY A 3 -21.13 56.25 1.46
CA GLY A 3 -21.19 54.97 0.75
C GLY A 3 -20.37 53.94 1.52
N GLN A 4 -20.92 53.46 2.64
CA GLN A 4 -20.37 52.34 3.38
C GLN A 4 -20.37 51.09 2.48
N ARG A 5 -19.19 50.55 2.15
CA ARG A 5 -19.06 49.21 1.60
C ARG A 5 -18.73 48.24 2.74
N ARG A 6 -19.68 47.36 3.05
CA ARG A 6 -19.50 46.23 3.96
C ARG A 6 -18.41 45.29 3.43
N PRO A 7 -17.59 44.66 4.31
CA PRO A 7 -16.71 43.58 3.90
C PRO A 7 -17.56 42.37 3.50
N GLY A 8 -17.39 41.91 2.25
CA GLY A 8 -17.95 40.64 1.80
C GLY A 8 -17.37 39.51 2.63
N GLY A 9 -18.21 38.90 3.46
CA GLY A 9 -17.88 37.71 4.23
C GLY A 9 -17.43 36.60 3.30
N ARG A 10 -16.22 36.11 3.55
CA ARG A 10 -15.68 34.85 3.05
C ARG A 10 -16.56 33.73 3.63
N GLY A 11 -17.61 33.33 2.92
CA GLY A 11 -18.39 32.15 3.26
C GLY A 11 -17.53 30.90 3.13
N PRO A 12 -17.58 29.96 4.10
CA PRO A 12 -16.87 28.69 3.97
C PRO A 12 -17.67 27.80 3.00
N GLY A 13 -17.40 27.96 1.71
CA GLY A 13 -17.85 27.03 0.67
C GLY A 13 -17.08 25.71 0.64
N GLY A 14 -16.51 25.30 1.78
CA GLY A 14 -15.92 23.98 1.93
C GLY A 14 -17.06 22.98 1.97
N ARG A 15 -17.33 22.31 0.86
CA ARG A 15 -18.03 21.03 0.89
C ARG A 15 -17.21 20.12 1.80
N GLY A 16 -17.56 20.07 3.07
CA GLY A 16 -17.05 19.07 3.99
C GLY A 16 -17.29 17.74 3.30
N ARG A 17 -16.20 17.10 2.85
CA ARG A 17 -16.26 15.64 2.74
C ARG A 17 -16.76 15.19 4.11
N PRO A 18 -17.79 14.34 4.20
CA PRO A 18 -18.19 13.79 5.49
C PRO A 18 -16.91 13.39 6.20
N ASP A 19 -16.72 13.87 7.43
CA ASP A 19 -15.52 13.62 8.22
C ASP A 19 -15.31 12.12 8.17
N PHE A 20 -14.38 11.69 7.32
CA PHE A 20 -14.16 10.29 7.04
C PHE A 20 -13.43 9.82 8.28
N GLU A 21 -14.19 9.37 9.26
CA GLU A 21 -13.63 8.75 10.42
C GLU A 21 -12.85 7.54 9.91
N PRO A 22 -11.52 7.56 10.05
CA PRO A 22 -10.72 6.49 9.52
C PRO A 22 -11.16 5.18 10.19
N PRO A 23 -11.16 4.06 9.45
CA PRO A 23 -11.47 2.76 10.05
C PRO A 23 -10.56 2.50 11.25
N ALA A 24 -11.12 1.92 12.30
CA ALA A 24 -10.39 1.54 13.51
C ALA A 24 -9.24 0.59 13.18
N GLY A 25 -8.11 0.79 13.86
CA GLY A 25 -6.91 -0.02 13.67
C GLY A 25 -5.62 0.71 14.01
N ASP A 26 -4.53 -0.05 14.04
CA ASP A 26 -3.19 0.44 14.33
C ASP A 26 -2.57 1.05 13.09
N ARG A 27 -1.71 2.05 13.32
CA ARG A 27 -0.98 2.77 12.28
C ARG A 27 0.48 2.85 12.65
N TYR A 28 1.32 2.44 11.71
CA TYR A 28 2.76 2.49 11.85
C TYR A 28 3.34 3.33 10.71
N SER A 29 4.38 4.10 10.99
CA SER A 29 5.10 4.89 10.00
C SER A 29 6.57 4.95 10.37
N TRP A 30 7.45 4.84 9.39
CA TRP A 30 8.89 5.03 9.59
C TRP A 30 9.55 5.58 8.33
N ASN A 31 10.78 6.06 8.49
CA ASN A 31 11.64 6.52 7.40
C ASN A 31 12.47 5.36 6.89
N GLN A 32 12.53 5.17 5.57
CA GLN A 32 13.31 4.13 4.92
C GLN A 32 14.34 4.82 4.01
N THR A 33 15.61 4.44 4.15
CA THR A 33 16.66 4.92 3.25
C THR A 33 16.84 3.94 2.10
N LEU A 34 16.70 4.47 0.89
CA LEU A 34 16.91 3.76 -0.36
C LEU A 34 18.40 3.55 -0.60
N SER A 35 18.75 2.66 -1.54
CA SER A 35 20.14 2.42 -1.94
C SER A 35 20.85 3.67 -2.49
N THR A 36 20.08 4.66 -2.94
CA THR A 36 20.59 5.97 -3.39
C THR A 36 20.94 6.94 -2.25
N GLY A 37 20.53 6.63 -1.02
CA GLY A 37 20.64 7.53 0.14
C GLY A 37 19.40 8.39 0.38
N ASP A 38 18.45 8.41 -0.56
CA ASP A 38 17.18 9.11 -0.41
C ASP A 38 16.29 8.47 0.64
N VAL A 39 15.46 9.29 1.30
CA VAL A 39 14.57 8.85 2.38
C VAL A 39 13.13 8.90 1.91
N VAL A 40 12.45 7.76 2.01
CA VAL A 40 11.01 7.64 1.74
C VAL A 40 10.26 7.25 3.01
N VAL A 41 9.01 7.68 3.12
CA VAL A 41 8.17 7.36 4.27
C VAL A 41 7.27 6.19 3.94
N GLU A 42 7.46 5.08 4.65
CA GLU A 42 6.57 3.93 4.60
C GLU A 42 5.50 4.04 5.69
N ARG A 43 4.27 3.62 5.35
CA ARG A 43 3.11 3.65 6.24
C ARG A 43 2.37 2.35 6.17
N VAL A 44 2.10 1.74 7.32
CA VAL A 44 1.32 0.52 7.45
C VAL A 44 0.05 0.80 8.24
N PHE A 45 -1.08 0.27 7.77
CA PHE A 45 -2.34 0.24 8.48
C PHE A 45 -2.75 -1.21 8.77
N VAL A 46 -3.09 -1.47 10.02
CA VAL A 46 -3.56 -2.77 10.52
C VAL A 46 -4.98 -2.59 11.06
N PRO A 47 -6.03 -3.03 10.35
CA PRO A 47 -7.40 -2.95 10.81
C PRO A 47 -7.63 -3.84 12.03
N GLU A 48 -8.64 -3.49 12.82
CA GLU A 48 -8.98 -4.16 14.08
C GLU A 48 -9.29 -5.67 13.95
N ASN A 49 -9.76 -6.11 12.76
CA ASN A 49 -10.01 -7.52 12.46
C ASN A 49 -8.72 -8.34 12.20
N LYS A 50 -7.54 -7.70 12.20
CA LYS A 50 -6.20 -8.31 12.24
C LYS A 50 -5.92 -9.42 11.22
N SER A 51 -6.55 -9.35 10.04
CA SER A 51 -6.34 -10.35 8.98
C SER A 51 -5.77 -9.76 7.69
N VAL A 52 -5.81 -8.44 7.53
CA VAL A 52 -5.38 -7.78 6.29
C VAL A 52 -4.60 -6.52 6.62
N LEU A 53 -3.35 -6.38 6.20
CA LEU A 53 -2.56 -5.16 6.39
C LEU A 53 -2.40 -4.43 5.05
N ILE A 54 -2.30 -3.11 5.10
CA ILE A 54 -1.96 -2.30 3.92
C ILE A 54 -0.72 -1.48 4.22
N SER A 55 0.36 -1.73 3.47
CA SER A 55 1.51 -0.82 3.39
C SER A 55 1.40 0.12 2.19
N ALA A 56 1.96 1.32 2.31
CA ALA A 56 2.08 2.27 1.21
C ALA A 56 3.37 3.08 1.32
N ASN A 57 4.04 3.24 0.17
CA ASN A 57 5.20 4.09 0.00
C ASN A 57 4.96 5.06 -1.17
N ARG A 58 5.47 6.29 -1.06
CA ARG A 58 5.49 7.26 -2.17
C ARG A 58 6.57 6.97 -3.22
N GLY A 59 7.50 6.06 -2.93
CA GLY A 59 8.64 5.75 -3.77
C GLY A 59 9.53 6.97 -3.97
N ASP A 60 10.50 6.81 -4.87
CA ASP A 60 11.37 7.86 -5.38
C ASP A 60 11.68 7.52 -6.84
N ARG A 61 11.00 8.22 -7.76
CA ARG A 61 11.09 7.90 -9.19
C ARG A 61 12.47 8.21 -9.76
N ASP A 62 13.17 9.19 -9.21
CA ASP A 62 14.49 9.60 -9.69
C ASP A 62 15.52 8.54 -9.31
N ALA A 63 15.33 7.89 -8.16
CA ALA A 63 16.07 6.72 -7.71
C ALA A 63 15.58 5.38 -8.33
N GLY A 64 14.60 5.41 -9.24
CA GLY A 64 14.03 4.21 -9.86
C GLY A 64 13.02 3.43 -9.00
N PHE A 65 12.61 3.97 -7.85
CA PHE A 65 11.63 3.38 -6.95
C PHE A 65 10.23 3.88 -7.26
N MET A 66 9.37 2.96 -7.68
CA MET A 66 7.98 3.30 -7.97
C MET A 66 7.15 3.44 -6.69
N PRO A 67 6.31 4.49 -6.58
CA PRO A 67 5.28 4.55 -5.55
C PRO A 67 4.41 3.29 -5.63
N SER A 68 4.14 2.65 -4.50
CA SER A 68 3.39 1.40 -4.47
C SER A 68 2.49 1.31 -3.25
N ARG A 69 1.54 0.37 -3.31
CA ARG A 69 0.82 -0.14 -2.15
C ARG A 69 1.06 -1.63 -2.08
N THR A 70 1.11 -2.15 -0.87
CA THR A 70 1.20 -3.59 -0.61
C THR A 70 0.04 -4.00 0.27
N LEU A 71 -0.66 -5.06 -0.12
CA LEU A 71 -1.66 -5.75 0.69
C LEU A 71 -1.00 -7.01 1.25
N TYR A 72 -1.12 -7.24 2.54
CA TYR A 72 -0.83 -8.52 3.16
C TYR A 72 -2.15 -9.12 3.63
N ASP A 73 -2.59 -10.22 3.04
CA ASP A 73 -3.86 -10.89 3.38
C ASP A 73 -3.58 -12.26 4.02
N PHE A 74 -3.91 -12.36 5.30
CA PHE A 74 -3.78 -13.55 6.15
C PHE A 74 -5.16 -14.10 6.55
N SER A 75 -6.22 -13.74 5.82
CA SER A 75 -7.58 -14.22 6.11
C SER A 75 -7.81 -15.70 5.77
N SER A 76 -6.92 -16.30 4.98
CA SER A 76 -6.91 -17.72 4.64
C SER A 76 -5.72 -18.46 5.28
N ALA A 77 -5.67 -19.79 5.13
CA ALA A 77 -4.59 -20.61 5.68
C ALA A 77 -3.19 -20.31 5.10
N SER A 78 -3.14 -19.71 3.90
CA SER A 78 -1.91 -19.29 3.24
C SER A 78 -1.91 -17.77 3.08
N GLY A 79 -0.92 -17.09 3.66
CA GLY A 79 -0.75 -15.66 3.53
C GLY A 79 -0.39 -15.25 2.10
N VAL A 80 -1.03 -14.20 1.59
CA VAL A 80 -0.75 -13.67 0.25
C VAL A 80 -0.37 -12.21 0.32
N VAL A 81 0.62 -11.84 -0.48
CA VAL A 81 1.09 -10.47 -0.63
C VAL A 81 0.76 -9.97 -2.03
N ALA A 82 0.10 -8.83 -2.12
CA ALA A 82 -0.17 -8.18 -3.39
C ALA A 82 0.44 -6.78 -3.45
N ILE A 83 1.24 -6.52 -4.47
CA ILE A 83 1.92 -5.25 -4.70
C ILE A 83 1.29 -4.56 -5.91
N ARG A 84 0.87 -3.31 -5.72
CA ARG A 84 0.26 -2.47 -6.75
C ARG A 84 1.05 -1.18 -6.92
N PRO A 85 1.87 -1.04 -7.98
CA PRO A 85 2.48 0.23 -8.34
C PRO A 85 1.42 1.30 -8.64
N ARG A 86 1.73 2.56 -8.34
CA ARG A 86 0.86 3.71 -8.57
C ARG A 86 1.39 4.58 -9.72
N GLY A 87 0.47 5.23 -10.43
CA GLY A 87 0.80 6.23 -11.44
C GLY A 87 0.83 5.70 -12.89
N GLY A 88 0.17 4.58 -13.17
CA GLY A 88 0.00 4.04 -14.52
C GLY A 88 -0.85 2.76 -14.54
N PHE A 89 -0.95 2.13 -15.72
CA PHE A 89 -1.61 0.84 -15.93
C PHE A 89 -0.64 -0.32 -15.68
N TYR A 90 -0.21 -0.47 -14.43
CA TYR A 90 0.64 -1.58 -14.02
C TYR A 90 -0.19 -2.78 -13.60
N PRO A 91 0.27 -4.02 -13.84
CA PRO A 91 -0.36 -5.18 -13.25
C PRO A 91 -0.30 -5.14 -11.72
N CYS A 92 -1.18 -5.90 -11.09
CA CYS A 92 -1.10 -6.25 -9.67
C CYS A 92 -0.21 -7.48 -9.55
N PHE A 93 0.87 -7.36 -8.80
CA PHE A 93 1.80 -8.45 -8.55
C PHE A 93 1.35 -9.21 -7.33
N ILE A 94 1.31 -10.53 -7.42
CA ILE A 94 0.95 -11.39 -6.31
C ILE A 94 2.10 -12.33 -6.04
N THR A 95 2.49 -12.44 -4.78
CA THR A 95 3.52 -13.35 -4.32
C THR A 95 3.03 -14.04 -3.06
N ASP A 96 3.35 -15.33 -2.95
CA ASP A 96 3.07 -16.09 -1.74
C ASP A 96 4.11 -15.72 -0.69
N THR A 97 3.70 -15.75 0.59
CA THR A 97 4.62 -15.47 1.67
C THR A 97 4.60 -16.58 2.72
N THR A 98 5.79 -16.91 3.21
CA THR A 98 5.97 -17.72 4.41
C THR A 98 5.91 -16.88 5.69
N LEU A 99 5.81 -15.55 5.57
CA LEU A 99 5.63 -14.66 6.70
C LEU A 99 4.25 -14.89 7.31
N ASP A 100 4.17 -14.77 8.64
CA ASP A 100 2.91 -14.72 9.35
C ASP A 100 2.52 -13.29 9.74
N PHE A 101 1.25 -13.11 10.11
CA PHE A 101 0.72 -11.82 10.54
C PHE A 101 1.56 -11.20 11.66
N SER A 102 1.94 -11.99 12.66
CA SER A 102 2.64 -11.52 13.85
C SER A 102 4.02 -10.94 13.53
N SER A 103 4.73 -11.57 12.59
CA SER A 103 6.05 -11.18 12.14
C SER A 103 6.01 -9.79 11.49
N ILE A 104 5.02 -9.56 10.63
CA ILE A 104 4.86 -8.26 9.96
C ILE A 104 4.44 -7.17 10.95
N THR A 105 3.50 -7.44 11.85
CA THR A 105 3.07 -6.44 12.85
C THR A 105 4.17 -6.10 13.83
N ASN A 106 4.94 -7.10 14.30
CA ASN A 106 6.04 -6.87 15.23
C ASN A 106 7.16 -6.06 14.57
N GLY A 107 7.48 -6.36 13.30
CA GLY A 107 8.42 -5.57 12.51
C GLY A 107 7.96 -4.12 12.34
N ALA A 108 6.70 -3.90 11.93
CA ALA A 108 6.14 -2.57 11.76
C ALA A 108 6.13 -1.75 13.06
N ALA A 109 5.77 -2.38 14.19
CA ALA A 109 5.82 -1.75 15.50
C ALA A 109 7.25 -1.38 15.91
N ALA A 110 8.21 -2.27 15.68
CA ALA A 110 9.62 -2.03 15.97
C ALA A 110 10.21 -0.89 15.12
N PHE A 111 9.87 -0.81 13.83
CA PHE A 111 10.32 0.30 12.98
C PHE A 111 9.72 1.63 13.38
N ASN A 112 8.42 1.63 13.71
CA ASN A 112 7.71 2.81 14.18
C ASN A 112 8.25 3.34 15.52
N ALA A 113 8.62 2.45 16.45
CA ALA A 113 9.07 2.85 17.79
C ALA A 113 10.47 3.48 17.80
N ASN A 114 11.31 3.16 16.82
CA ASN A 114 12.72 3.55 16.83
C ASN A 114 13.08 4.61 15.78
N ASP A 115 12.10 5.14 15.02
CA ASP A 115 12.36 5.97 13.83
C ASP A 115 13.45 5.36 12.93
N ASN A 116 13.47 4.02 12.86
CA ASN A 116 14.60 3.29 12.31
C ASN A 116 14.73 3.61 10.83
N THR A 117 15.87 4.16 10.46
CA THR A 117 16.27 4.30 9.07
C THR A 117 16.78 2.95 8.60
N VAL A 118 15.91 2.16 7.98
CA VAL A 118 16.25 0.83 7.48
C VAL A 118 16.78 0.94 6.05
N ALA A 119 17.94 0.31 5.79
CA ALA A 119 18.48 0.17 4.44
C ALA A 119 17.69 -0.91 3.68
N TYR A 120 17.24 -0.57 2.47
CA TYR A 120 16.36 -1.43 1.68
C TYR A 120 17.10 -2.54 0.92
N GLY A 121 16.48 -3.72 0.83
CA GLY A 121 16.75 -4.72 -0.21
C GLY A 121 15.75 -4.56 -1.35
N GLN A 122 16.23 -4.41 -2.58
CA GLN A 122 15.36 -4.19 -3.75
C GLN A 122 14.74 -5.48 -4.25
N GLU A 123 13.41 -5.57 -4.20
CA GLU A 123 12.65 -6.61 -4.90
C GLU A 123 12.39 -6.15 -6.34
N ALA A 124 13.02 -6.80 -7.31
CA ALA A 124 12.81 -6.50 -8.73
C ALA A 124 11.53 -7.18 -9.22
N LEU A 125 10.48 -6.37 -9.42
CA LEU A 125 9.24 -6.77 -10.09
C LEU A 125 9.31 -6.33 -11.55
N ASP A 126 9.80 -7.21 -12.42
CA ASP A 126 10.06 -6.85 -13.83
C ASP A 126 8.78 -6.74 -14.68
N GLY A 127 7.64 -7.26 -14.19
CA GLY A 127 6.35 -7.18 -14.89
C GLY A 127 6.32 -7.94 -16.22
N THR A 128 7.32 -8.76 -16.50
CA THR A 128 7.45 -9.47 -17.78
C THR A 128 6.69 -10.79 -17.78
N SER A 129 6.34 -11.32 -16.60
CA SER A 129 5.63 -12.58 -16.49
C SER A 129 4.22 -12.50 -17.08
N GLU A 130 3.75 -13.63 -17.60
CA GLU A 130 2.42 -13.73 -18.20
C GLU A 130 1.34 -13.40 -17.16
N LYS A 131 0.31 -12.68 -17.61
CA LYS A 131 -0.85 -12.41 -16.77
C LYS A 131 -1.58 -13.71 -16.51
N LEU A 132 -2.05 -13.88 -15.28
CA LEU A 132 -2.91 -15.00 -14.94
C LEU A 132 -4.16 -15.01 -15.82
N PRO A 133 -4.59 -16.19 -16.30
CA PRO A 133 -5.84 -16.32 -17.03
C PRO A 133 -7.02 -15.92 -16.14
N ILE A 134 -8.10 -15.43 -16.77
CA ILE A 134 -9.27 -14.89 -16.06
C ILE A 134 -9.83 -15.88 -15.03
N GLU A 135 -9.89 -17.17 -15.36
CA GLU A 135 -10.38 -18.21 -14.46
C GLU A 135 -9.53 -18.32 -13.18
N ALA A 136 -8.20 -18.27 -13.30
CA ALA A 136 -7.29 -18.29 -12.16
C ALA A 136 -7.42 -17.01 -11.30
N VAL A 137 -7.56 -15.85 -11.94
CA VAL A 137 -7.81 -14.57 -11.22
C VAL A 137 -9.13 -14.64 -10.45
N MET A 138 -10.17 -15.20 -11.05
CA MET A 138 -11.49 -15.34 -10.40
C MET A 138 -11.45 -16.33 -9.24
N ALA A 139 -10.73 -17.44 -9.36
CA ALA A 139 -10.51 -18.38 -8.26
C ALA A 139 -9.78 -17.70 -7.10
N LEU A 140 -8.72 -16.95 -7.40
CA LEU A 140 -7.95 -16.20 -6.41
C LEU A 140 -8.81 -15.14 -5.68
N TYR A 141 -9.60 -14.37 -6.42
CA TYR A 141 -10.51 -13.39 -5.82
C TYR A 141 -11.66 -14.01 -5.02
N THR A 142 -12.02 -15.27 -5.30
CA THR A 142 -13.00 -16.02 -4.51
C THR A 142 -12.38 -16.48 -3.19
N ALA A 143 -11.14 -16.96 -3.22
CA ALA A 143 -10.41 -17.34 -2.01
C ALA A 143 -10.04 -16.13 -1.13
N GLN A 144 -9.70 -14.99 -1.75
CA GLN A 144 -9.23 -13.79 -1.07
C GLN A 144 -9.94 -12.53 -1.61
N PRO A 145 -11.14 -12.21 -1.07
CA PRO A 145 -11.95 -11.10 -1.57
C PRO A 145 -11.29 -9.72 -1.46
N ALA A 146 -10.34 -9.55 -0.52
CA ALA A 146 -9.61 -8.29 -0.36
C ALA A 146 -8.74 -7.97 -1.58
N LEU A 147 -8.17 -8.99 -2.24
CA LEU A 147 -7.38 -8.82 -3.47
C LEU A 147 -8.19 -8.18 -4.59
N LYS A 148 -9.46 -8.60 -4.78
CA LYS A 148 -10.32 -8.03 -5.82
C LYS A 148 -10.47 -6.52 -5.67
N ARG A 149 -10.68 -6.05 -4.44
CA ARG A 149 -10.80 -4.62 -4.14
C ARG A 149 -9.47 -3.89 -4.29
N PHE A 150 -8.37 -4.55 -3.95
CA PHE A 150 -7.04 -3.98 -3.96
C PHE A 150 -6.45 -3.86 -5.38
N CYS A 151 -6.46 -4.94 -6.15
CA CYS A 151 -5.96 -5.02 -7.52
C CYS A 151 -6.93 -4.37 -8.53
N GLY A 152 -8.24 -4.36 -8.25
CA GLY A 152 -9.25 -3.79 -9.14
C GLY A 152 -9.29 -4.49 -10.50
N PHE A 153 -9.28 -3.72 -11.59
CA PHE A 153 -9.28 -4.21 -12.97
C PHE A 153 -7.87 -4.36 -13.57
N ALA A 154 -6.81 -4.20 -12.77
CA ALA A 154 -5.47 -4.43 -13.25
C ALA A 154 -5.30 -5.92 -13.59
N GLY A 155 -4.53 -6.23 -14.64
CA GLY A 155 -4.09 -7.60 -14.87
C GLY A 155 -3.31 -8.12 -13.67
N VAL A 156 -3.45 -9.40 -13.33
CA VAL A 156 -2.76 -10.00 -12.20
C VAL A 156 -1.59 -10.82 -12.72
N VAL A 157 -0.43 -10.67 -12.08
CA VAL A 157 0.80 -11.39 -12.42
C VAL A 157 1.33 -12.02 -11.14
N THR A 158 1.69 -13.29 -11.19
CA THR A 158 2.44 -13.94 -10.12
C THR A 158 3.89 -13.49 -10.20
N ALA A 159 4.37 -12.77 -9.20
CA ALA A 159 5.78 -12.47 -9.05
C ALA A 159 6.45 -13.68 -8.38
N ALA A 160 7.37 -14.33 -9.10
CA ALA A 160 8.40 -15.11 -8.41
C ALA A 160 9.28 -14.10 -7.65
N PRO A 161 9.63 -14.34 -6.37
CA PRO A 161 10.74 -13.62 -5.77
C PRO A 161 11.92 -13.81 -6.72
N SER A 162 12.51 -12.73 -7.21
CA SER A 162 13.73 -12.80 -8.03
C SER A 162 14.85 -13.27 -7.11
N GLY A 163 14.95 -14.59 -6.94
CA GLY A 163 16.03 -15.23 -6.22
C GLY A 163 17.31 -15.09 -7.03
N GLY A 164 18.31 -14.40 -6.48
CA GLY A 164 19.66 -14.31 -7.02
C GLY A 164 20.37 -13.04 -6.62
#